data_AF-A0A1B8FP02-F1
#
_entry.id   AF-A0A1B8FP02-F1
#
_cell.length_a   1.000
_cell.length_b   1.000
_cell.length_c   1.000
_cell.angle_alpha   90.00
_cell.angle_beta   90.00
_cell.angle_gamma   90.00
#
_symmetry.space_group_name_H-M   'P 1'
#
loop_
_entity.id
_entity.type
_entity.pdbx_description
1 polymer ?
#
loop_
_entity_poly.entity_id
_entity_poly.type
_entity_poly.pdbx_seq_one_letter_code
_entity_poly.pdbx_strand_id
1 'polypeptide(L)'
;MPPKRPTQQLTHFLALPLHTPTSLPPLHTTLRTLPPSLPAHLHPALRPPTTLHFTLCVLDLRDPIRLSTALSILRTLDLPLLWAIAQGPAAPGSRLQKDVRVTLKGLKATRNPEITSVLYAPPVDETKALQRFGELVRSHFACLIGPPPLPPSPPAPPEAAGPATAETVMPPLPRPLPGLLLHATMFNTVYIPGKSRRDRQRVEIDARALIEAFGEMVWMDNIRVEELVLCRMGAKEVEGVES
;
A
#
# COMPACT_ATOMS: atom_id res chain seq x y z
N MET A 1 -2.30 31.95 20.07
CA MET A 1 -1.98 31.02 18.96
C MET A 1 -2.71 29.71 19.24
N PRO A 2 -3.61 29.22 18.37
CA PRO A 2 -4.21 27.91 18.56
C PRO A 2 -3.10 26.82 18.52
N PRO A 3 -3.23 25.72 19.27
CA PRO A 3 -2.24 24.64 19.23
C PRO A 3 -2.14 24.10 17.80
N LYS A 4 -0.90 23.96 17.30
CA LYS A 4 -0.64 23.33 16.00
C LYS A 4 -1.25 21.93 16.00
N ARG A 5 -2.09 21.63 15.01
CA ARG A 5 -2.65 20.28 14.83
C ARG A 5 -1.50 19.26 14.81
N PRO A 6 -1.62 18.11 15.48
CA PRO A 6 -0.62 17.06 15.39
C PRO A 6 -0.40 16.70 13.92
N THR A 7 0.83 16.86 13.43
CA THR A 7 1.20 16.40 12.08
C THR A 7 1.25 14.88 12.09
N GLN A 8 0.54 14.24 11.17
CA GLN A 8 0.54 12.79 10.99
C GLN A 8 1.95 12.32 10.65
N GLN A 9 2.54 11.45 11.49
CA GLN A 9 3.81 10.81 11.19
C GLN A 9 3.51 9.36 10.85
N LEU A 10 3.54 9.04 9.56
CA LEU A 10 3.29 7.70 9.06
C LEU A 10 4.40 6.76 9.54
N THR A 11 4.03 5.70 10.26
CA THR A 11 4.98 4.77 10.88
C THR A 11 4.79 3.33 10.45
N HIS A 12 3.59 2.95 10.05
CA HIS A 12 3.27 1.59 9.61
C HIS A 12 2.53 1.61 8.28
N PHE A 13 2.57 0.49 7.58
CA PHE A 13 1.75 0.28 6.40
C PHE A 13 1.15 -1.12 6.42
N LEU A 14 -0.10 -1.22 5.95
CA LEU A 14 -0.77 -2.49 5.73
C LEU A 14 -0.46 -2.94 4.30
N ALA A 15 -0.05 -4.20 4.12
CA ALA A 15 0.35 -4.71 2.83
C ALA A 15 -0.04 -6.16 2.58
N LEU A 16 -0.21 -6.49 1.29
CA LEU A 16 -0.23 -7.85 0.78
C LEU A 16 1.16 -8.16 0.21
N PRO A 17 1.98 -8.99 0.89
CA PRO A 17 3.26 -9.45 0.35
C PRO A 17 3.02 -10.26 -0.94
N LEU A 18 3.88 -10.05 -1.93
CA LEU A 18 3.84 -10.82 -3.18
C LEU A 18 4.96 -11.85 -3.25
N HIS A 19 5.92 -11.77 -2.33
CA HIS A 19 6.98 -12.77 -2.19
C HIS A 19 6.46 -13.93 -1.35
N THR A 20 6.44 -15.11 -1.95
CA THR A 20 6.15 -16.38 -1.30
C THR A 20 7.28 -17.34 -1.65
N PRO A 21 7.44 -18.47 -0.94
CA PRO A 21 8.42 -19.48 -1.31
C PRO A 21 8.28 -19.95 -2.77
N THR A 22 7.06 -19.90 -3.33
CA THR A 22 6.78 -20.29 -4.71
C THR A 22 6.98 -19.16 -5.72
N SER A 23 6.76 -17.90 -5.36
CA SER A 23 6.94 -16.76 -6.28
C SER A 23 8.38 -16.23 -6.32
N LEU A 24 9.17 -16.46 -5.26
CA LEU A 24 10.53 -15.93 -5.16
C LEU A 24 11.50 -16.46 -6.22
N PRO A 25 11.61 -17.77 -6.49
CA PRO A 25 12.55 -18.28 -7.50
C PRO A 25 12.32 -17.70 -8.92
N PRO A 26 11.10 -17.73 -9.51
CA PRO A 26 10.88 -17.16 -10.83
C PRO A 26 11.07 -15.64 -10.84
N LEU A 27 10.74 -14.94 -9.75
CA LEU A 27 10.94 -13.50 -9.68
C LEU A 27 12.44 -13.13 -9.57
N HIS A 28 13.24 -13.89 -8.83
CA HIS A 28 14.70 -13.73 -8.81
C HIS A 28 15.31 -13.92 -10.20
N THR A 29 14.91 -14.97 -10.91
CA THR A 29 15.37 -15.23 -12.28
C THR A 29 14.98 -14.09 -13.21
N THR A 30 13.71 -13.67 -13.16
CA THR A 30 13.19 -12.53 -13.93
C THR A 30 14.01 -11.28 -13.65
N LEU A 31 14.16 -10.88 -12.38
CA LEU A 31 14.88 -9.65 -12.03
C LEU A 31 16.37 -9.67 -12.40
N ARG A 32 17.02 -10.84 -12.37
CA ARG A 32 18.43 -10.99 -12.78
C ARG A 32 18.64 -11.00 -14.29
N THR A 33 17.63 -11.39 -15.07
CA THR A 33 17.71 -11.55 -16.54
C THR A 33 17.18 -10.34 -17.33
N LEU A 34 16.76 -9.28 -16.64
CA LEU A 34 16.43 -7.97 -17.20
C LEU A 34 17.58 -7.03 -17.69
N PRO A 35 18.88 -7.42 -17.84
CA PRO A 35 19.92 -6.48 -18.26
C PRO A 35 19.80 -5.83 -19.65
N PRO A 36 19.31 -6.47 -20.74
CA PRO A 36 19.60 -5.93 -22.07
C PRO A 36 18.82 -4.64 -22.39
N SER A 37 17.64 -4.43 -21.81
CA SER A 37 16.83 -3.23 -22.03
C SER A 37 16.92 -2.18 -20.91
N LEU A 38 17.52 -2.51 -19.76
CA LEU A 38 17.68 -1.60 -18.63
C LEU A 38 19.09 -0.97 -18.63
N PRO A 39 19.22 0.37 -18.75
CA PRO A 39 20.51 1.04 -18.64
C PRO A 39 21.23 0.69 -17.33
N ALA A 40 22.54 0.38 -17.41
CA ALA A 40 23.34 -0.09 -16.27
C ALA A 40 23.26 0.82 -15.04
N HIS A 41 23.18 2.14 -15.23
CA HIS A 41 23.07 3.12 -14.14
C HIS A 41 21.74 3.04 -13.36
N LEU A 42 20.71 2.37 -13.91
CA LEU A 42 19.42 2.15 -13.26
C LEU A 42 19.30 0.77 -12.60
N HIS A 43 20.28 -0.13 -12.77
CA HIS A 43 20.27 -1.44 -12.13
C HIS A 43 20.09 -1.35 -10.60
N PRO A 44 20.73 -0.41 -9.87
CA PRO A 44 20.50 -0.26 -8.44
C PRO A 44 19.09 0.20 -8.06
N ALA A 45 18.32 0.78 -8.99
CA ALA A 45 16.96 1.21 -8.72
C ALA A 45 15.98 0.04 -8.65
N LEU A 46 16.35 -1.15 -9.14
CA LEU A 46 15.50 -2.33 -9.11
C LEU A 46 15.32 -2.81 -7.67
N ARG A 47 14.06 -2.96 -7.24
CA ARG A 47 13.76 -3.42 -5.89
C ARG A 47 14.08 -4.91 -5.72
N PRO A 48 14.61 -5.32 -4.57
CA PRO A 48 14.80 -6.74 -4.29
C PRO A 48 13.46 -7.50 -4.32
N PRO A 49 13.45 -8.76 -4.83
CA PRO A 49 12.29 -9.64 -4.87
C PRO A 49 11.47 -9.71 -3.58
N THR A 50 12.18 -9.84 -2.46
CA THR A 50 11.63 -10.00 -1.11
C THR A 50 10.90 -8.77 -0.59
N THR A 51 10.96 -7.64 -1.30
CA THR A 51 10.32 -6.40 -0.87
C THR A 51 9.04 -6.09 -1.63
N LEU A 52 8.65 -6.93 -2.60
CA LEU A 52 7.44 -6.71 -3.39
C LEU A 52 6.18 -6.94 -2.57
N HIS A 53 5.30 -5.96 -2.61
CA HIS A 53 4.03 -5.95 -1.91
C HIS A 53 3.06 -4.94 -2.55
N PHE A 54 1.76 -5.11 -2.29
CA PHE A 54 0.78 -4.05 -2.48
C PHE A 54 0.53 -3.33 -1.16
N THR A 55 0.80 -2.02 -1.11
CA THR A 55 0.41 -1.20 0.05
C THR A 55 -1.08 -0.87 -0.02
N LEU A 56 -1.85 -1.25 1.01
CA LEU A 56 -3.28 -0.98 1.10
C LEU A 56 -3.57 0.34 1.82
N CYS A 57 -2.85 0.62 2.90
CA CYS A 57 -2.93 1.91 3.59
C CYS A 57 -1.66 2.19 4.40
N VAL A 58 -1.52 3.45 4.79
CA VAL A 58 -0.40 3.93 5.60
C VAL A 58 -0.95 4.59 6.86
N LEU A 59 -0.42 4.18 8.01
CA LEU A 59 -0.99 4.44 9.33
C LEU A 59 0.01 5.13 10.26
N ASP A 60 -0.51 5.93 11.18
CA ASP A 60 0.24 6.48 12.31
C ASP A 60 -0.12 5.68 13.57
N LEU A 61 0.67 4.65 13.88
CA LEU A 61 0.47 3.76 15.03
C LEU A 61 1.51 3.98 16.13
N ARG A 62 1.93 5.24 16.34
CA ARG A 62 2.77 5.60 17.49
C ARG A 62 2.03 5.46 18.81
N ASP A 63 0.72 5.67 18.77
CA ASP A 63 -0.18 5.43 19.91
C ASP A 63 -0.40 3.92 20.10
N PRO A 64 -0.09 3.36 21.28
CA PRO A 64 -0.31 1.94 21.58
C PRO A 64 -1.75 1.49 21.42
N ILE A 65 -2.73 2.36 21.68
CA ILE A 65 -4.16 2.02 21.53
C ILE A 65 -4.47 1.77 20.05
N ARG A 66 -4.09 2.71 19.16
CA ARG A 66 -4.24 2.53 17.71
C ARG A 66 -3.51 1.30 17.19
N LEU A 67 -2.30 1.02 17.68
CA LEU A 67 -1.58 -0.20 17.31
C LEU A 67 -2.34 -1.46 17.73
N SER A 68 -2.83 -1.51 18.96
CA SER A 68 -3.65 -2.62 19.47
C SER A 68 -4.93 -2.80 18.64
N THR A 69 -5.62 -1.70 18.30
CA THR A 69 -6.78 -1.72 17.40
C THR A 69 -6.41 -2.29 16.02
N ALA A 70 -5.31 -1.84 15.43
CA ALA A 70 -4.86 -2.34 14.12
C ALA A 70 -4.57 -3.85 14.16
N LEU A 71 -3.89 -4.33 15.21
CA LEU A 71 -3.59 -5.75 15.40
C LEU A 71 -4.87 -6.57 15.68
N SER A 72 -5.83 -6.01 16.41
CA SER A 72 -7.12 -6.65 16.63
C SER A 72 -7.88 -6.83 15.33
N ILE A 73 -7.98 -5.79 14.50
CA ILE A 73 -8.60 -5.88 13.16
C ILE A 73 -7.87 -6.91 12.31
N LEU A 74 -6.54 -6.87 12.27
CA LEU A 74 -5.73 -7.79 11.47
C LEU A 74 -6.00 -9.27 11.82
N ARG A 75 -6.15 -9.59 13.11
CA ARG A 75 -6.37 -10.97 13.60
C ARG A 75 -7.79 -11.47 13.38
N THR A 76 -8.79 -10.60 13.33
CA THR A 76 -10.20 -10.98 13.22
C THR A 76 -10.73 -10.89 11.80
N LEU A 77 -9.94 -10.38 10.85
CA LEU A 77 -10.35 -10.19 9.47
C LEU A 77 -10.48 -11.54 8.75
N ASP A 78 -11.66 -11.81 8.19
CA ASP A 78 -11.91 -12.99 7.36
C ASP A 78 -11.57 -12.72 5.89
N LEU A 79 -10.30 -12.92 5.53
CA LEU A 79 -9.82 -12.71 4.16
C LEU A 79 -10.56 -13.56 3.11
N PRO A 80 -10.81 -14.86 3.32
CA PRO A 80 -11.63 -15.66 2.40
C PRO A 80 -13.02 -15.08 2.15
N LEU A 81 -13.71 -14.62 3.18
CA LEU A 81 -15.03 -14.00 3.04
C LEU A 81 -14.95 -12.70 2.24
N LEU A 82 -13.99 -11.83 2.54
CA LEU A 82 -13.79 -10.57 1.80
C LEU A 82 -13.46 -10.83 0.33
N TRP A 83 -12.69 -11.89 0.03
CA TRP A 83 -12.40 -12.30 -1.34
C TRP A 83 -13.65 -12.81 -2.07
N ALA A 84 -14.48 -13.62 -1.41
CA ALA A 84 -15.74 -14.08 -1.98
C ALA A 84 -16.67 -12.91 -2.32
N ILE A 85 -16.78 -11.92 -1.43
CA ILE A 85 -17.55 -10.69 -1.66
C ILE A 85 -16.97 -9.90 -2.85
N ALA A 86 -15.64 -9.75 -2.91
CA ALA A 86 -14.97 -8.96 -3.93
C ALA A 86 -15.14 -9.53 -5.35
N GLN A 87 -15.26 -10.85 -5.49
CA GLN A 87 -15.52 -11.49 -6.78
C GLN A 87 -16.91 -11.18 -7.34
N GLY A 88 -17.87 -10.82 -6.48
CA GLY A 88 -19.25 -10.55 -6.87
C GLY A 88 -20.00 -11.83 -7.29
N PRO A 89 -21.17 -11.68 -7.93
CA PRO A 89 -21.95 -12.84 -8.40
C PRO A 89 -21.18 -13.61 -9.46
N ALA A 90 -21.17 -14.94 -9.34
CA ALA A 90 -20.54 -15.81 -10.33
C ALA A 90 -21.22 -15.64 -11.69
N ALA A 91 -20.43 -15.38 -12.73
CA ALA A 91 -20.94 -15.43 -14.10
C ALA A 91 -21.41 -16.87 -14.43
N PRO A 92 -22.44 -17.04 -15.28
CA PRO A 92 -22.90 -18.36 -15.69
C PRO A 92 -21.74 -19.20 -16.27
N GLY A 93 -21.48 -20.36 -15.68
CA GLY A 93 -20.38 -21.26 -16.09
C GLY A 93 -19.01 -20.95 -15.49
N SER A 94 -18.87 -19.89 -14.71
CA SER A 94 -17.62 -19.55 -14.00
C SER A 94 -17.64 -20.05 -12.55
N ARG A 95 -16.50 -20.58 -12.07
CA ARG A 95 -16.32 -20.98 -10.67
C ARG A 95 -15.61 -19.87 -9.91
N LEU A 96 -16.13 -19.49 -8.75
CA LEU A 96 -15.45 -18.55 -7.85
C LEU A 96 -14.05 -19.10 -7.47
N GLN A 97 -13.05 -18.25 -7.59
CA GLN A 97 -11.70 -18.56 -7.13
C GLN A 97 -11.68 -18.64 -5.62
N LYS A 98 -11.12 -19.73 -5.08
CA LYS A 98 -10.97 -19.91 -3.63
C LYS A 98 -9.89 -18.99 -3.06
N ASP A 99 -8.78 -18.86 -3.78
CA ASP A 99 -7.60 -18.10 -3.35
C ASP A 99 -7.47 -16.80 -4.13
N VAL A 100 -6.91 -15.77 -3.51
CA VAL A 100 -6.52 -14.53 -4.17
C VAL A 100 -5.27 -14.81 -5.01
N ARG A 101 -5.38 -14.64 -6.33
CA ARG A 101 -4.26 -14.83 -7.28
C ARG A 101 -3.95 -13.55 -8.03
N VAL A 102 -2.67 -13.29 -8.25
CA VAL A 102 -2.17 -12.05 -8.83
C VAL A 102 -1.22 -12.35 -9.99
N THR A 103 -1.45 -11.68 -11.11
CA THR A 103 -0.50 -11.57 -12.22
C THR A 103 -0.08 -10.12 -12.34
N LEU A 104 1.22 -9.86 -12.43
CA LEU A 104 1.78 -8.52 -12.63
C LEU A 104 2.30 -8.43 -14.06
N LYS A 105 1.80 -7.46 -14.83
CA LYS A 105 2.20 -7.28 -16.23
C LYS A 105 2.41 -5.81 -16.55
N GLY A 106 3.46 -5.53 -17.32
CA GLY A 106 3.76 -4.19 -17.78
C GLY A 106 4.50 -3.35 -16.75
N LEU A 107 4.73 -2.09 -17.09
CA LEU A 107 5.35 -1.12 -16.21
C LEU A 107 4.62 0.22 -16.33
N LYS A 108 4.42 0.92 -15.20
CA LYS A 108 3.74 2.23 -15.15
C LYS A 108 4.45 3.17 -14.20
N ALA A 109 4.32 4.47 -14.46
CA ALA A 109 4.68 5.53 -13.54
C ALA A 109 3.48 5.92 -12.67
N THR A 110 3.72 6.23 -11.40
CA THR A 110 2.65 6.67 -10.48
C THR A 110 2.11 8.06 -10.82
N ARG A 111 2.92 8.88 -11.50
CA ARG A 111 2.60 10.27 -11.87
C ARG A 111 2.95 10.51 -13.33
N ASN A 112 3.92 11.39 -13.60
CA ASN A 112 4.36 11.73 -14.95
C ASN A 112 5.48 10.76 -15.39
N PRO A 113 5.32 9.99 -16.49
CA PRO A 113 6.38 9.12 -16.98
C PRO A 113 7.62 9.86 -17.50
N GLU A 114 7.53 11.15 -17.85
CA GLU A 114 8.68 11.95 -18.31
C GLU A 114 9.63 12.34 -17.17
N ILE A 115 9.10 12.38 -15.94
CA ILE A 115 9.84 12.79 -14.74
C ILE A 115 9.33 12.00 -13.55
N THR A 116 9.90 10.80 -13.36
CA THR A 116 9.51 9.90 -12.27
C THR A 116 10.71 9.32 -11.54
N SER A 117 10.53 9.08 -10.24
CA SER A 117 11.50 8.36 -9.39
C SER A 117 11.05 6.94 -9.05
N VAL A 118 9.81 6.56 -9.42
CA VAL A 118 9.18 5.29 -9.05
C VAL A 118 8.43 4.70 -10.24
N LEU A 119 8.67 3.42 -10.51
CA LEU A 119 7.91 2.63 -11.48
C LEU A 119 7.38 1.37 -10.82
N TYR A 120 6.18 0.97 -11.23
CA TYR A 120 5.48 -0.16 -10.65
C TYR A 120 4.88 -1.05 -11.73
N ALA A 121 4.77 -2.34 -11.43
CA ALA A 121 3.99 -3.28 -12.23
C ALA A 121 2.54 -3.29 -11.71
N PRO A 122 1.54 -2.97 -12.54
CA PRO A 122 0.14 -3.09 -12.16
C PRO A 122 -0.31 -4.55 -12.15
N PRO A 123 -1.31 -4.91 -11.32
CA PRO A 123 -1.98 -6.19 -11.45
C PRO A 123 -2.83 -6.25 -12.72
N VAL A 124 -2.91 -7.43 -13.34
CA VAL A 124 -3.93 -7.76 -14.32
C VAL A 124 -5.21 -8.11 -13.55
N ASP A 125 -6.22 -7.23 -13.65
CA ASP A 125 -7.47 -7.34 -12.88
C ASP A 125 -8.65 -6.88 -13.74
N GLU A 126 -9.07 -7.74 -14.65
CA GLU A 126 -10.16 -7.47 -15.61
C GLU A 126 -11.51 -7.34 -14.91
N THR A 127 -11.78 -8.21 -13.93
CA THR A 127 -13.03 -8.25 -13.18
C THR A 127 -13.11 -7.18 -12.07
N LYS A 128 -12.00 -6.48 -11.80
CA LYS A 128 -11.82 -5.56 -10.67
C LYS A 128 -11.96 -6.22 -9.29
N ALA A 129 -11.90 -7.55 -9.24
CA ALA A 129 -12.07 -8.28 -7.99
C ALA A 129 -10.91 -8.02 -7.03
N LEU A 130 -9.67 -7.98 -7.55
CA LEU A 130 -8.50 -7.70 -6.71
C LEU A 130 -8.54 -6.26 -6.16
N GLN A 131 -8.92 -5.30 -7.00
CA GLN A 131 -9.13 -3.91 -6.61
C GLN A 131 -10.18 -3.79 -5.49
N ARG A 132 -11.36 -4.40 -5.67
CA ARG A 132 -12.43 -4.41 -4.65
C ARG A 132 -12.00 -5.09 -3.37
N PHE A 133 -11.27 -6.20 -3.47
CA PHE A 133 -10.72 -6.90 -2.31
C PHE A 133 -9.78 -6.01 -1.49
N GLY A 134 -8.84 -5.32 -2.15
CA GLY A 134 -7.96 -4.36 -1.48
C GLY A 134 -8.72 -3.22 -0.81
N GLU A 135 -9.77 -2.72 -1.45
CA GLU A 135 -10.63 -1.66 -0.89
C GLU A 135 -11.45 -2.12 0.31
N LEU A 136 -12.01 -3.34 0.27
CA LEU A 136 -12.73 -3.96 1.38
C LEU A 136 -11.81 -4.19 2.59
N VAL A 137 -10.64 -4.81 2.37
CA VAL A 137 -9.64 -4.98 3.43
C VAL A 137 -9.28 -3.61 4.04
N ARG A 138 -9.02 -2.61 3.18
CA ARG A 138 -8.68 -1.26 3.61
C ARG A 138 -9.80 -0.58 4.41
N SER A 139 -11.07 -0.81 4.07
CA SER A 139 -12.19 -0.14 4.75
C SER A 139 -12.31 -0.56 6.22
N HIS A 140 -11.90 -1.77 6.59
CA HIS A 140 -11.85 -2.18 8.01
C HIS A 140 -10.86 -1.35 8.83
N PHE A 141 -9.82 -0.78 8.19
CA PHE A 141 -8.85 0.10 8.83
C PHE A 141 -9.20 1.59 8.71
N ALA A 142 -10.37 1.95 8.17
CA ALA A 142 -10.73 3.33 7.86
C ALA A 142 -10.64 4.26 9.08
N CYS A 143 -11.03 3.79 10.28
CA CYS A 143 -10.94 4.57 11.53
C CYS A 143 -9.50 4.91 11.94
N LEU A 144 -8.51 4.19 11.39
CA LEU A 144 -7.09 4.41 11.62
C LEU A 144 -6.44 5.22 10.49
N ILE A 145 -7.15 5.54 9.40
CA ILE A 145 -6.62 6.33 8.30
C ILE A 145 -6.80 7.82 8.61
N GLY A 146 -5.69 8.51 8.85
CA GLY A 146 -5.67 9.94 9.18
C GLY A 146 -4.94 10.24 10.50
N PRO A 147 -4.93 11.52 10.91
CA PRO A 147 -4.29 11.93 12.15
C PRO A 147 -5.00 11.29 13.36
N PRO A 148 -4.27 11.03 14.47
CA PRO A 148 -4.90 10.57 15.71
C PRO A 148 -5.94 11.59 16.19
N PRO A 149 -7.04 11.14 16.84
CA PRO A 149 -7.99 12.06 17.45
C PRO A 149 -7.28 12.99 18.43
N LEU A 150 -7.69 14.26 18.44
CA LEU A 150 -7.19 15.22 19.43
C LEU A 150 -7.61 14.75 20.84
N PRO A 151 -6.77 14.95 21.86
CA PRO A 151 -7.22 14.76 23.24
C PRO A 151 -8.47 15.61 23.52
N PRO A 152 -9.38 15.17 24.39
CA PRO A 152 -10.54 15.97 24.77
C PRO A 152 -10.05 17.34 25.25
N SER A 153 -10.61 18.41 24.67
CA SER A 153 -10.35 19.75 25.18
C SER A 153 -10.86 19.83 26.62
N PRO A 154 -10.14 20.51 27.54
CA PRO A 154 -10.67 20.71 28.89
C PRO A 154 -12.05 21.36 28.80
N PRO A 155 -12.99 21.01 29.70
CA PRO A 155 -14.31 21.63 29.71
C PRO A 155 -14.13 23.15 29.80
N ALA A 156 -14.82 23.88 28.92
CA ALA A 156 -14.87 25.33 29.01
C ALA A 156 -15.35 25.73 30.42
N PRO A 157 -14.79 26.80 31.01
CA PRO A 157 -15.33 27.32 32.27
C PRO A 157 -16.83 27.61 32.10
N PRO A 158 -17.65 27.43 33.15
CA PRO A 158 -19.08 27.61 33.05
C PRO A 158 -19.39 29.08 32.75
N GLU A 159 -19.67 29.38 31.48
CA GLU A 159 -20.36 30.62 31.11
C GLU A 159 -21.82 30.51 31.55
N ALA A 160 -22.28 31.58 32.20
CA ALA A 160 -23.59 31.66 32.83
C ALA A 160 -24.73 31.29 31.86
N ALA A 161 -25.67 30.52 32.38
CA ALA A 161 -26.83 29.98 31.68
C ALA A 161 -27.60 31.05 30.89
N GLY A 162 -27.58 30.92 29.57
CA GLY A 162 -28.66 31.37 28.66
C GLY A 162 -29.36 30.14 28.07
N PRO A 163 -30.63 30.23 27.64
CA PRO A 163 -31.40 29.07 27.20
C PRO A 163 -30.78 28.48 25.93
N ALA A 164 -30.21 27.28 26.04
CA ALA A 164 -29.59 26.56 24.95
C ALA A 164 -30.67 25.91 24.08
N THR A 165 -30.89 26.45 22.88
CA THR A 165 -31.37 25.65 21.75
C THR A 165 -30.30 24.61 21.44
N ALA A 166 -30.59 23.35 21.76
CA ALA A 166 -29.74 22.21 21.41
C ALA A 166 -29.74 22.03 19.89
N GLU A 167 -28.86 22.74 19.19
CA GLU A 167 -28.52 22.37 17.82
C GLU A 167 -27.80 21.03 17.88
N THR A 168 -28.50 20.00 17.43
CA THR A 168 -27.92 18.68 17.21
C THR A 168 -26.92 18.82 16.06
N VAL A 169 -25.67 19.12 16.37
CA VAL A 169 -24.58 19.10 15.40
C VAL A 169 -24.43 17.65 14.95
N MET A 170 -25.07 17.33 13.83
CA MET A 170 -24.92 16.05 13.16
C MET A 170 -23.42 15.82 12.94
N PRO A 171 -22.84 14.68 13.38
CA PRO A 171 -21.44 14.41 13.14
C PRO A 171 -21.21 14.43 11.62
N PRO A 172 -20.15 15.12 11.13
CA PRO A 172 -19.88 15.17 9.71
C PRO A 172 -19.71 13.74 9.18
N LEU A 173 -20.40 13.45 8.07
CA LEU A 173 -20.30 12.15 7.39
C LEU A 173 -18.82 11.80 7.17
N PRO A 174 -18.42 10.52 7.37
CA PRO A 174 -17.05 10.10 7.14
C PRO A 174 -16.62 10.50 5.73
N ARG A 175 -15.50 11.21 5.60
CA ARG A 175 -14.95 11.55 4.28
C ARG A 175 -14.65 10.24 3.53
N PRO A 176 -15.05 10.11 2.25
CA PRO A 176 -14.74 8.93 1.47
C PRO A 176 -13.22 8.74 1.40
N LEU A 177 -12.76 7.49 1.56
CA LEU A 177 -11.33 7.18 1.47
C LEU A 177 -10.83 7.51 0.06
N PRO A 178 -9.62 8.09 -0.09
CA PRO A 178 -8.99 8.26 -1.41
C PRO A 178 -8.95 6.94 -2.18
N GLY A 179 -9.00 6.96 -3.51
CA GLY A 179 -8.91 5.74 -4.32
C GLY A 179 -7.68 4.90 -3.97
N LEU A 180 -7.82 3.57 -3.91
CA LEU A 180 -6.69 2.65 -3.74
C LEU A 180 -6.05 2.42 -5.11
N LEU A 181 -4.74 2.52 -5.22
CA LEU A 181 -4.00 2.06 -6.40
C LEU A 181 -3.16 0.86 -6.00
N LEU A 182 -3.56 -0.35 -6.41
CA LEU A 182 -2.73 -1.53 -6.26
C LEU A 182 -1.53 -1.43 -7.20
N HIS A 183 -0.33 -1.31 -6.61
CA HIS A 183 0.91 -1.16 -7.35
C HIS A 183 2.04 -1.93 -6.66
N ALA A 184 2.71 -2.81 -7.39
CA ALA A 184 3.92 -3.46 -6.93
C ALA A 184 5.11 -2.66 -7.46
N THR A 185 5.79 -1.92 -6.59
CA THR A 185 6.92 -1.08 -7.02
C THR A 185 8.07 -1.97 -7.48
N MET A 186 8.49 -1.81 -8.74
CA MET A 186 9.61 -2.55 -9.33
C MET A 186 10.89 -1.72 -9.31
N PHE A 187 10.78 -0.41 -9.55
CA PHE A 187 11.92 0.51 -9.59
C PHE A 187 11.72 1.68 -8.63
N ASN A 188 12.75 2.03 -7.89
CA ASN A 188 12.80 3.23 -7.08
C ASN A 188 14.22 3.79 -7.08
N THR A 189 14.38 5.00 -7.62
CA THR A 189 15.70 5.63 -7.78
C THR A 189 16.35 6.03 -6.45
N VAL A 190 15.63 5.93 -5.32
CA VAL A 190 16.20 6.12 -3.98
C VAL A 190 17.34 5.14 -3.66
N TYR A 191 17.38 3.99 -4.35
CA TYR A 191 18.40 2.96 -4.16
C TYR A 191 19.65 3.18 -5.01
N ILE A 192 19.67 4.21 -5.88
CA ILE A 192 20.86 4.54 -6.67
C ILE A 192 21.93 5.17 -5.76
N PRO A 193 23.12 4.56 -5.61
CA PRO A 193 24.18 5.07 -4.75
C PRO A 193 24.77 6.38 -5.29
N GLY A 194 25.27 7.23 -4.39
CA GLY A 194 26.06 8.42 -4.76
C GLY A 194 25.34 9.76 -4.77
N LYS A 195 24.04 9.83 -4.48
CA LYS A 195 23.34 11.11 -4.21
C LYS A 195 22.82 11.12 -2.77
N SER A 196 23.46 11.93 -1.93
CA SER A 196 23.32 11.93 -0.48
C SER A 196 21.88 12.21 -0.02
N ARG A 197 21.48 11.54 1.07
CA ARG A 197 20.28 11.88 1.86
C ARG A 197 20.27 13.35 2.33
N ARG A 198 21.42 14.05 2.29
CA ARG A 198 21.55 15.50 2.54
C ARG A 198 21.06 16.38 1.40
N ASP A 199 21.19 15.97 0.13
CA ASP A 199 20.84 16.83 -1.02
C ASP A 199 19.36 16.76 -1.42
N ARG A 200 18.59 15.79 -0.89
CA ARG A 200 17.13 15.63 -1.07
C ARG A 200 16.61 15.56 -2.52
N GLN A 201 17.45 15.76 -3.54
CA GLN A 201 17.04 15.72 -4.94
C GLN A 201 16.97 14.25 -5.37
N ARG A 202 15.74 13.74 -5.39
CA ARG A 202 15.44 12.41 -5.94
C ARG A 202 15.89 12.39 -7.40
N VAL A 203 16.58 11.33 -7.81
CA VAL A 203 16.89 11.13 -9.22
C VAL A 203 15.57 10.86 -9.94
N GLU A 204 15.20 11.74 -10.84
CA GLU A 204 14.05 11.55 -11.71
C GLU A 204 14.55 11.17 -13.10
N ILE A 205 13.81 10.29 -13.76
CA ILE A 205 14.12 9.75 -15.08
C ILE A 205 12.92 9.90 -16.01
N ASP A 206 13.19 10.00 -17.31
CA ASP A 206 12.20 9.74 -18.35
C ASP A 206 12.07 8.22 -18.52
N ALA A 207 10.92 7.69 -18.14
CA ALA A 207 10.64 6.27 -18.12
C ALA A 207 9.82 5.80 -19.32
N ARG A 208 9.50 6.65 -20.31
CA ARG A 208 8.64 6.26 -21.45
C ARG A 208 9.20 5.07 -22.22
N ALA A 209 10.49 5.10 -22.54
CA ALA A 209 11.17 4.00 -23.23
C ALA A 209 11.18 2.70 -22.39
N LEU A 210 11.31 2.80 -21.07
CA LEU A 210 11.24 1.64 -20.17
C LEU A 210 9.82 1.07 -20.10
N ILE A 211 8.82 1.93 -20.00
CA ILE A 211 7.41 1.55 -19.97
C ILE A 211 7.03 0.83 -21.27
N GLU A 212 7.48 1.32 -22.41
CA GLU A 212 7.29 0.66 -23.70
C GLU A 212 8.02 -0.68 -23.78
N ALA A 213 9.32 -0.71 -23.46
CA ALA A 213 10.14 -1.92 -23.51
C ALA A 213 9.63 -3.05 -22.60
N PHE A 214 9.04 -2.71 -21.45
CA PHE A 214 8.50 -3.66 -20.49
C PHE A 214 6.97 -3.77 -20.53
N GLY A 215 6.28 -3.19 -21.53
CA GLY A 215 4.81 -3.14 -21.57
C GLY A 215 4.14 -4.51 -21.56
N GLU A 216 4.73 -5.49 -22.25
CA GLU A 216 4.23 -6.87 -22.32
C GLU A 216 4.88 -7.82 -21.31
N MET A 217 5.86 -7.32 -20.54
CA MET A 217 6.62 -8.12 -19.57
C MET A 217 5.69 -8.64 -18.47
N VAL A 218 5.68 -9.96 -18.27
CA VAL A 218 5.01 -10.60 -17.14
C VAL A 218 6.04 -10.75 -16.02
N TRP A 219 5.91 -9.94 -14.98
CA TRP A 219 6.81 -9.95 -13.82
C TRP A 219 6.50 -11.09 -12.86
N MET A 220 5.21 -11.42 -12.74
CA MET A 220 4.68 -12.49 -11.89
C MET A 220 3.44 -13.05 -12.56
N ASP A 221 3.29 -14.37 -12.53
CA ASP A 221 2.13 -15.03 -13.11
C ASP A 221 1.41 -15.89 -12.06
N ASN A 222 0.13 -15.60 -11.86
CA ASN A 222 -0.81 -16.41 -11.10
C ASN A 222 -0.37 -16.78 -9.67
N ILE A 223 0.35 -15.87 -9.02
CA ILE A 223 0.90 -16.06 -7.67
C ILE A 223 -0.19 -15.93 -6.62
N ARG A 224 -0.14 -16.78 -5.59
CA ARG A 224 -1.09 -16.71 -4.48
C ARG A 224 -0.69 -15.61 -3.51
N VAL A 225 -1.66 -14.82 -3.07
CA VAL A 225 -1.49 -13.96 -1.89
C VAL A 225 -1.82 -14.79 -0.66
N GLU A 226 -0.83 -14.96 0.21
CA GLU A 226 -0.91 -15.89 1.34
C GLU A 226 -1.32 -15.21 2.64
N GLU A 227 -0.98 -13.93 2.81
CA GLU A 227 -1.20 -13.23 4.06
C GLU A 227 -1.41 -11.72 3.88
N LEU A 228 -1.84 -11.10 4.97
CA LEU A 228 -1.97 -9.66 5.15
C LEU A 228 -1.05 -9.26 6.31
N VAL A 229 -0.14 -8.31 6.08
CA VAL A 229 0.88 -7.93 7.06
C VAL A 229 0.77 -6.46 7.44
N LEU A 230 1.09 -6.17 8.70
CA LEU A 230 1.26 -4.82 9.20
C LEU A 230 2.76 -4.56 9.43
N CYS A 231 3.37 -3.79 8.53
CA CYS A 231 4.81 -3.54 8.54
C CYS A 231 5.14 -2.20 9.21
N ARG A 232 6.20 -2.16 10.01
CA ARG A 232 6.78 -0.92 10.55
C ARG A 232 7.80 -0.34 9.57
N MET A 233 7.67 0.93 9.23
CA MET A 233 8.61 1.63 8.35
C MET A 233 9.94 1.89 9.04
N GLY A 234 11.03 1.66 8.31
CA GLY A 234 12.39 1.96 8.78
C GLY A 234 12.87 1.05 9.92
N ALA A 235 12.13 -0.03 10.22
CA ALA A 235 12.67 -1.11 11.02
C ALA A 235 13.81 -1.77 10.24
N LYS A 236 14.95 -1.98 10.90
CA LYS A 236 16.00 -2.83 10.37
C LYS A 236 15.53 -4.27 10.49
N GLU A 237 15.85 -5.11 9.50
CA GLU A 237 15.68 -6.56 9.63
C GLU A 237 16.38 -7.00 10.92
N VAL A 238 15.66 -7.73 11.76
CA VAL A 238 16.21 -8.35 12.95
C VAL A 238 16.74 -9.70 12.49
N GLU A 239 18.06 -9.91 12.54
CA GLU A 239 18.65 -11.23 12.28
C GLU A 239 17.99 -12.26 13.22
N GLY A 240 17.39 -13.31 12.65
CA GLY A 240 16.92 -14.47 13.42
C GLY A 240 15.40 -14.68 13.54
N VAL A 241 14.56 -13.97 12.78
CA VAL A 241 13.16 -14.36 12.60
C VAL A 241 12.99 -14.85 11.17
N GLU A 242 12.94 -16.18 11.00
CA GLU A 242 12.54 -16.80 9.72
C GLU A 242 11.14 -16.30 9.35
N SER A 243 11.01 -15.91 8.07
CA SER A 243 9.76 -15.49 7.44
C SER A 243 8.84 -16.68 7.21
#